data_AF-A0A9P5SS13-F1
#
_entry.id   AF-A0A9P5SS13-F1
#
_cell.length_a   1.000
_cell.length_b   1.000
_cell.length_c   1.000
_cell.angle_alpha   90.00
_cell.angle_beta   90.00
_cell.angle_gamma   90.00
#
_symmetry.space_group_name_H-M   'P 1'
#
loop_
_entity.id
_entity.type
_entity.pdbx_description
1 polymer ?
#
loop_
_entity_poly.entity_id
_entity_poly.type
_entity_poly.pdbx_seq_one_letter_code
_entity_poly.pdbx_strand_id
1 'polypeptide(L)'
;MAPSTPLTETEKLLIDSYTNILNKPFEDKYEDKWDDDAFDRAVDQFKSRAQEIGFADPFELLARFKIESYETIRAELKKGPAPCFRPGWKSPILGNRIDPSVVLSRCDHVSGPRYTGQERIVVLDFWASWCEPCLQAGPEVSQLAEEFSSDDVIIIGVNNESIFGVTKPPKMDVLLPFLEEHEEDFQYTVVVDSAEGFAKDTVYKACGYRAIPCAVMLVDGVVTYVGSPLLTFRSVLEAAIASISSGSSSSKEE
;
A
#
# COMPACT_ATOMS: atom_id res chain seq x y z
N MET A 1 0.58 9.03 16.38
CA MET A 1 1.41 10.06 17.05
C MET A 1 2.81 9.49 17.21
N ALA A 2 3.78 9.99 16.44
CA ALA A 2 5.18 9.67 16.66
C ALA A 2 5.64 10.25 18.02
N PRO A 3 6.52 9.58 18.77
CA PRO A 3 6.98 10.08 20.06
C PRO A 3 7.71 11.43 19.87
N SER A 4 7.24 12.41 20.63
CA SER A 4 7.53 13.85 20.54
C SER A 4 8.91 14.28 21.07
N THR A 5 9.95 13.46 20.94
CA THR A 5 11.32 13.81 21.33
C THR A 5 12.34 13.11 20.44
N PRO A 6 13.30 13.84 19.84
CA PRO A 6 14.38 13.24 19.05
C PRO A 6 15.16 12.20 19.85
N LEU A 7 15.56 11.11 19.20
CA LEU A 7 16.39 10.08 19.82
C LEU A 7 17.80 10.62 20.08
N THR A 8 18.31 10.31 21.28
CA THR A 8 19.73 10.47 21.65
C THR A 8 20.62 9.52 20.84
N GLU A 9 21.93 9.75 20.84
CA GLU A 9 22.89 8.90 20.12
C GLU A 9 22.90 7.45 20.65
N THR A 10 22.78 7.26 21.96
CA THR A 10 22.70 5.90 22.55
C THR A 10 21.41 5.20 22.17
N GLU A 11 20.27 5.91 22.13
CA GLU A 11 19.00 5.36 21.67
C GLU A 11 19.07 4.95 20.19
N LYS A 12 19.69 5.77 19.31
CA LYS A 12 19.92 5.39 17.91
C LYS A 12 20.75 4.12 17.79
N LEU A 13 21.86 4.03 18.53
CA LEU A 13 22.70 2.83 18.57
C LEU A 13 21.95 1.59 19.04
N LEU A 14 21.03 1.73 19.99
CA LEU A 14 20.19 0.62 20.44
C LEU A 14 19.21 0.17 19.35
N ILE A 15 18.54 1.12 18.67
CA ILE A 15 17.64 0.82 17.55
C ILE A 15 18.40 0.16 16.38
N ASP A 16 19.60 0.63 16.07
CA ASP A 16 20.46 0.02 15.04
C ASP A 16 20.89 -1.40 15.45
N SER A 17 21.23 -1.60 16.73
CA SER A 17 21.57 -2.92 17.26
C SER A 17 20.38 -3.87 17.21
N TYR A 18 19.18 -3.40 17.57
CA TYR A 18 17.93 -4.16 17.45
C TYR A 18 17.70 -4.58 15.99
N THR A 19 17.84 -3.63 15.06
CA THR A 19 17.63 -3.86 13.63
C THR A 19 18.61 -4.89 13.08
N ASN A 20 19.90 -4.76 13.41
CA ASN A 20 20.94 -5.61 12.83
C ASN A 20 21.07 -6.98 13.50
N ILE A 21 20.64 -7.13 14.76
CA ILE A 21 20.77 -8.38 15.52
C ILE A 21 19.46 -9.17 15.53
N LEU A 22 18.33 -8.50 15.80
CA LEU A 22 17.04 -9.17 16.02
C LEU A 22 16.09 -9.11 14.83
N ASN A 23 16.16 -8.08 14.00
CA ASN A 23 15.20 -7.92 12.90
C ASN A 23 15.75 -8.47 11.57
N LYS A 24 16.74 -7.77 10.97
CA LYS A 24 17.28 -8.07 9.64
C LYS A 24 17.75 -9.52 9.46
N PRO A 25 18.43 -10.17 10.43
CA PRO A 25 18.84 -11.58 10.27
C PRO A 25 17.68 -12.58 10.23
N PHE A 26 16.45 -12.15 10.53
CA PHE A 26 15.23 -12.97 10.60
C PHE A 26 14.14 -12.48 9.64
N GLU A 27 14.40 -11.46 8.81
CA GLU A 27 13.40 -10.84 7.93
C GLU A 27 12.75 -11.83 6.94
N ASP A 28 13.49 -12.86 6.55
CA ASP A 28 13.06 -13.93 5.64
C ASP A 28 12.89 -15.30 6.31
N LYS A 29 13.05 -15.37 7.64
CA LYS A 29 13.04 -16.60 8.44
C LYS A 29 11.75 -16.78 9.22
N TYR A 30 10.61 -16.56 8.60
CA TYR A 30 9.30 -16.76 9.21
C TYR A 30 8.74 -18.17 8.95
N GLU A 31 7.71 -18.55 9.69
CA GLU A 31 6.97 -19.82 9.58
C GLU A 31 7.93 -21.02 9.60
N ASP A 32 7.93 -21.84 8.56
CA ASP A 32 8.72 -23.07 8.48
C ASP A 32 10.24 -22.82 8.41
N LYS A 33 10.67 -21.58 8.15
CA LYS A 33 12.08 -21.17 8.12
C LYS A 33 12.59 -20.67 9.47
N TRP A 34 11.72 -20.56 10.47
CA TRP A 34 12.07 -20.05 11.78
C TRP A 34 13.01 -20.98 12.52
N ASP A 35 14.03 -20.42 13.17
CA ASP A 35 15.01 -21.14 13.99
C ASP A 35 15.02 -20.49 15.39
N ASP A 36 14.38 -21.19 16.35
CA ASP A 36 14.28 -20.73 17.74
C ASP A 36 15.66 -20.62 18.41
N ASP A 37 16.57 -21.57 18.16
CA ASP A 37 17.91 -21.55 18.75
C ASP A 37 18.75 -20.38 18.20
N ALA A 38 18.61 -20.08 16.91
CA ALA A 38 19.26 -18.90 16.32
C ALA A 38 18.73 -17.60 16.90
N PHE A 39 17.42 -17.50 17.12
CA PHE A 39 16.82 -16.32 17.73
C PHE A 39 17.26 -16.15 19.18
N ASP A 40 17.33 -17.22 19.96
CA ASP A 40 17.79 -17.16 21.36
C ASP A 40 19.23 -16.65 21.46
N ARG A 41 20.13 -17.12 20.58
CA ARG A 41 21.50 -16.58 20.47
C ARG A 41 21.52 -15.10 20.12
N ALA A 42 20.64 -14.66 19.21
CA ALA A 42 20.55 -13.26 18.83
C ALA A 42 20.00 -12.38 19.97
N VAL A 43 19.05 -12.89 20.76
CA VAL A 43 18.55 -12.22 21.97
C VAL A 43 19.67 -12.02 22.99
N ASP A 44 20.48 -13.06 23.24
CA ASP A 44 21.61 -12.93 24.16
C ASP A 44 22.67 -11.94 23.66
N GLN A 45 22.95 -11.95 22.35
CA GLN A 45 23.83 -10.96 21.73
C GLN A 45 23.28 -9.53 21.87
N PHE A 46 21.98 -9.34 21.63
CA PHE A 46 21.35 -8.03 21.74
C PHE A 46 21.35 -7.52 23.19
N LYS A 47 21.08 -8.38 24.18
CA LYS A 47 21.17 -8.04 25.60
C LYS A 47 22.57 -7.56 25.99
N SER A 48 23.62 -8.29 25.57
CA SER A 48 25.02 -7.89 25.80
C SER A 48 25.31 -6.53 25.18
N ARG A 49 24.86 -6.33 23.93
CA ARG A 49 25.06 -5.07 23.21
C ARG A 49 24.34 -3.89 23.86
N ALA A 50 23.11 -4.10 24.34
CA ALA A 50 22.34 -3.08 25.05
C ALA A 50 23.09 -2.59 26.31
N GLN A 51 23.65 -3.53 27.08
CA GLN A 51 24.44 -3.21 28.27
C GLN A 51 25.70 -2.40 27.94
N GLU A 52 26.43 -2.75 26.87
CA GLU A 52 27.59 -1.99 26.40
C GLU A 52 27.26 -0.54 26.00
N ILE A 53 26.07 -0.32 25.45
CA ILE A 53 25.57 1.02 25.07
C ILE A 53 25.07 1.80 26.30
N GLY A 54 24.89 1.15 27.44
CA GLY A 54 24.45 1.75 28.70
C GLY A 54 22.98 1.54 29.03
N PHE A 55 22.28 0.62 28.36
CA PHE A 55 20.91 0.24 28.68
C PHE A 55 20.90 -0.98 29.61
N ALA A 56 20.41 -0.80 30.85
CA ALA A 56 20.17 -1.90 31.78
C ALA A 56 18.97 -2.75 31.33
N ASP A 57 17.92 -2.09 30.83
CA ASP A 57 16.77 -2.70 30.20
C ASP A 57 16.47 -2.01 28.85
N PRO A 58 16.67 -2.69 27.70
CA PRO A 58 16.38 -2.11 26.39
C PRO A 58 14.88 -1.81 26.19
N PHE A 59 13.98 -2.42 26.96
CA PHE A 59 12.54 -2.17 26.84
C PHE A 59 12.11 -0.80 27.38
N GLU A 60 12.93 -0.11 28.16
CA GLU A 60 12.70 1.31 28.51
C GLU A 60 12.57 2.18 27.26
N LEU A 61 13.37 1.89 26.21
CA LEU A 61 13.24 2.52 24.90
C LEU A 61 12.23 1.81 24.02
N LEU A 62 12.33 0.48 23.88
CA LEU A 62 11.55 -0.27 22.90
C LEU A 62 10.03 -0.22 23.17
N ALA A 63 9.60 -0.06 24.42
CA ALA A 63 8.18 0.11 24.75
C ALA A 63 7.56 1.38 24.13
N ARG A 64 8.36 2.43 23.87
CA ARG A 64 7.90 3.63 23.12
C ARG A 64 7.46 3.29 21.70
N PHE A 65 7.95 2.19 21.16
CA PHE A 65 7.61 1.64 19.85
C PHE A 65 6.64 0.44 19.94
N LYS A 66 6.01 0.21 21.11
CA LYS A 66 5.09 -0.92 21.38
C LYS A 66 5.76 -2.29 21.27
N ILE A 67 7.06 -2.34 21.50
CA ILE A 67 7.82 -3.59 21.59
C ILE A 67 8.02 -3.87 23.07
N GLU A 68 7.32 -4.88 23.59
CA GLU A 68 7.15 -5.08 25.04
C GLU A 68 7.98 -6.24 25.61
N SER A 69 8.33 -7.24 24.78
CA SER A 69 9.12 -8.39 25.22
C SER A 69 9.81 -9.10 24.05
N TYR A 70 10.78 -9.96 24.38
CA TYR A 70 11.44 -10.81 23.39
C TYR A 70 10.47 -11.86 22.81
N GLU A 71 9.50 -12.31 23.60
CA GLU A 71 8.45 -13.22 23.15
C GLU A 71 7.53 -12.56 22.12
N THR A 72 7.20 -11.28 22.30
CA THR A 72 6.41 -10.52 21.32
C THR A 72 7.21 -10.29 20.04
N ILE A 73 8.50 -9.94 20.15
CA ILE A 73 9.40 -9.84 18.98
C ILE A 73 9.46 -11.18 18.25
N ARG A 74 9.67 -12.27 18.99
CA ARG A 74 9.71 -13.64 18.45
C ARG A 74 8.41 -13.96 17.71
N ALA A 75 7.26 -13.73 18.34
CA ALA A 75 5.96 -14.06 17.77
C ALA A 75 5.71 -13.31 16.45
N GLU A 76 6.02 -12.00 16.40
CA GLU A 76 5.82 -11.18 15.21
C GLU A 76 6.79 -11.56 14.09
N LEU A 77 8.08 -11.74 14.38
CA LEU A 77 9.06 -12.15 13.36
C LEU A 77 8.78 -13.57 12.85
N LYS A 78 8.41 -14.51 13.74
CA LYS A 78 8.06 -15.88 13.37
C LYS A 78 6.81 -15.96 12.51
N LYS A 79 5.82 -15.08 12.76
CA LYS A 79 4.65 -14.93 11.89
C LYS A 79 4.99 -14.33 10.54
N GLY A 80 6.02 -13.49 10.49
CA GLY A 80 6.49 -12.82 9.29
C GLY A 80 5.55 -11.72 8.81
N PRO A 81 5.92 -11.02 7.72
CA PRO A 81 5.05 -10.00 7.15
C PRO A 81 3.77 -10.62 6.62
N ALA A 82 2.73 -9.79 6.46
CA ALA A 82 1.47 -10.23 5.87
C ALA A 82 1.71 -10.88 4.49
N PRO A 83 0.91 -11.89 4.09
CA PRO A 83 1.17 -12.64 2.85
C PRO A 83 1.40 -11.78 1.61
N CYS A 84 0.70 -10.65 1.49
CA CYS A 84 0.82 -9.72 0.36
C CYS A 84 2.17 -9.01 0.22
N PHE A 85 3.01 -9.03 1.27
CA PHE A 85 4.36 -8.47 1.24
C PHE A 85 5.44 -9.55 1.13
N ARG A 86 5.04 -10.82 0.95
CA ARG A 86 5.99 -11.92 0.80
C ARG A 86 6.38 -12.07 -0.68
N PRO A 87 7.65 -12.41 -0.98
CA PRO A 87 8.08 -12.65 -2.35
C PRO A 87 7.21 -13.67 -3.07
N GLY A 88 6.84 -13.36 -4.32
CA GLY A 88 6.04 -14.26 -5.16
C GLY A 88 4.54 -14.28 -4.85
N TRP A 89 4.07 -13.50 -3.86
CA TRP A 89 2.63 -13.37 -3.62
C TRP A 89 1.92 -12.79 -4.85
N LYS A 90 0.70 -13.29 -5.07
CA LYS A 90 -0.23 -12.81 -6.08
C LYS A 90 -1.58 -12.57 -5.43
N SER A 91 -2.27 -11.52 -5.88
CA SER A 91 -3.60 -11.22 -5.38
C SER A 91 -4.58 -12.37 -5.71
N PRO A 92 -5.47 -12.75 -4.77
CA PRO A 92 -6.49 -13.77 -4.99
C PRO A 92 -7.54 -13.38 -6.04
N ILE A 93 -7.59 -12.11 -6.46
CA ILE A 93 -8.53 -11.67 -7.50
C ILE A 93 -7.87 -11.46 -8.86
N LEU A 94 -6.57 -11.76 -9.04
CA LEU A 94 -5.97 -11.73 -10.38
C LEU A 94 -6.75 -12.64 -11.34
N GLY A 95 -7.09 -12.12 -12.51
CA GLY A 95 -7.90 -12.81 -13.52
C GLY A 95 -9.41 -12.74 -13.29
N ASN A 96 -9.88 -12.26 -12.14
CA ASN A 96 -11.32 -12.03 -11.92
C ASN A 96 -11.80 -10.84 -12.75
N ARG A 97 -13.09 -10.84 -13.11
CA ARG A 97 -13.74 -9.69 -13.75
C ARG A 97 -14.36 -8.76 -12.71
N ILE A 98 -14.12 -7.47 -12.89
CA ILE A 98 -14.74 -6.38 -12.15
C ILE A 98 -15.37 -5.44 -13.18
N ASP A 99 -16.62 -5.06 -12.97
CA ASP A 99 -17.26 -4.00 -13.74
C ASP A 99 -17.01 -2.66 -13.03
N PRO A 100 -16.17 -1.76 -13.59
CA PRO A 100 -15.88 -0.47 -12.96
C PRO A 100 -17.14 0.38 -12.78
N SER A 101 -18.14 0.23 -13.65
CA SER A 101 -19.40 0.99 -13.58
C SER A 101 -20.17 0.68 -12.30
N VAL A 102 -20.19 -0.59 -11.88
CA VAL A 102 -20.84 -1.03 -10.64
C VAL A 102 -20.11 -0.44 -9.44
N VAL A 103 -18.77 -0.50 -9.44
CA VAL A 103 -17.95 0.04 -8.35
C VAL A 103 -18.14 1.55 -8.23
N LEU A 104 -17.96 2.28 -9.33
CA LEU A 104 -18.01 3.75 -9.36
C LEU A 104 -19.43 4.30 -9.15
N SER A 105 -20.48 3.53 -9.42
CA SER A 105 -21.87 3.92 -9.09
C SER A 105 -22.13 4.08 -7.58
N ARG A 106 -21.20 3.61 -6.73
CA ARG A 106 -21.23 3.72 -5.28
C ARG A 106 -20.18 4.70 -4.74
N CYS A 107 -19.60 5.51 -5.63
CA CYS A 107 -18.63 6.54 -5.29
C CYS A 107 -19.17 7.93 -5.65
N ASP A 108 -18.81 8.93 -4.85
CA ASP A 108 -19.07 10.33 -5.13
C ASP A 108 -17.87 10.90 -5.92
N HIS A 109 -18.11 11.45 -7.12
CA HIS A 109 -17.05 12.06 -7.94
C HIS A 109 -16.66 13.42 -7.38
N VAL A 110 -15.35 13.68 -7.30
CA VAL A 110 -14.78 14.90 -6.74
C VAL A 110 -14.15 15.77 -7.83
N SER A 111 -13.21 15.22 -8.59
CA SER A 111 -12.41 15.96 -9.57
C SER A 111 -11.95 15.08 -10.74
N GLY A 112 -11.41 15.73 -11.77
CA GLY A 112 -10.83 15.08 -12.95
C GLY A 112 -11.87 14.49 -13.94
N PRO A 113 -11.38 13.86 -15.03
CA PRO A 113 -12.22 13.21 -16.02
C PRO A 113 -13.13 12.14 -15.41
N ARG A 114 -14.28 11.86 -16.02
CA ARG A 114 -15.15 10.76 -15.58
C ARG A 114 -14.89 9.53 -16.44
N TYR A 115 -14.88 8.36 -15.80
CA TYR A 115 -14.97 7.09 -16.50
C TYR A 115 -16.21 7.08 -17.39
N THR A 116 -16.00 6.80 -18.68
CA THR A 116 -17.06 6.81 -19.70
C THR A 116 -17.60 5.42 -19.99
N GLY A 117 -16.87 4.36 -19.63
CA GLY A 117 -17.19 2.99 -20.00
C GLY A 117 -16.53 2.52 -21.30
N GLN A 118 -15.75 3.40 -21.94
CA GLN A 118 -15.02 3.10 -23.18
C GLN A 118 -13.57 2.68 -22.90
N GLU A 119 -13.05 3.07 -21.74
CA GLU A 119 -11.67 2.84 -21.35
C GLU A 119 -11.44 1.35 -21.13
N ARG A 120 -10.46 0.81 -21.85
CA ARG A 120 -10.07 -0.60 -21.75
C ARG A 120 -9.19 -0.85 -20.54
N ILE A 121 -8.33 0.10 -20.20
CA ILE A 121 -7.46 0.05 -19.03
C ILE A 121 -8.02 1.00 -17.97
N VAL A 122 -8.44 0.42 -16.85
CA VAL A 122 -8.96 1.18 -15.70
C VAL A 122 -8.12 0.86 -14.48
N VAL A 123 -7.52 1.88 -13.87
CA VAL A 123 -6.75 1.74 -12.63
C VAL A 123 -7.58 2.30 -11.48
N LEU A 124 -7.86 1.47 -10.48
CA LEU A 124 -8.44 1.88 -9.21
C LEU A 124 -7.32 2.00 -8.17
N ASP A 125 -6.89 3.22 -7.87
CA ASP A 125 -5.86 3.50 -6.86
C ASP A 125 -6.52 3.83 -5.51
N PHE A 126 -6.44 2.92 -4.55
CA PHE A 126 -7.04 3.09 -3.23
C PHE A 126 -6.10 3.84 -2.28
N TRP A 127 -6.58 4.94 -1.70
CA TRP A 127 -5.80 5.81 -0.81
C TRP A 127 -6.67 6.51 0.25
N ALA A 128 -6.02 7.26 1.14
CA ALA A 128 -6.67 8.10 2.16
C ALA A 128 -5.83 9.35 2.45
N SER A 129 -6.43 10.46 2.87
CA SER A 129 -5.72 11.74 3.09
C SER A 129 -4.72 11.70 4.24
N TRP A 130 -4.91 10.83 5.23
CA TRP A 130 -3.95 10.62 6.32
C TRP A 130 -2.79 9.68 5.96
N CYS A 131 -2.76 9.15 4.74
CA CYS A 131 -1.76 8.18 4.29
C CYS A 131 -0.52 8.88 3.72
N GLU A 132 0.52 8.99 4.54
CA GLU A 132 1.80 9.57 4.10
C GLU A 132 2.38 8.88 2.84
N PRO A 133 2.44 7.53 2.72
CA PRO A 133 2.91 6.91 1.48
C PRO A 133 2.06 7.24 0.24
N CYS A 134 0.78 7.58 0.43
CA CYS A 134 -0.11 7.96 -0.66
C CYS A 134 0.22 9.37 -1.15
N LEU A 135 0.54 10.28 -0.24
CA LEU A 135 1.00 11.63 -0.60
C LEU A 135 2.31 11.58 -1.41
N GLN A 136 3.24 10.69 -1.04
CA GLN A 136 4.46 10.46 -1.82
C GLN A 136 4.18 9.84 -3.20
N ALA A 137 3.07 9.10 -3.36
CA ALA A 137 2.68 8.49 -4.63
C ALA A 137 1.89 9.41 -5.55
N GLY A 138 1.16 10.38 -5.00
CA GLY A 138 0.32 11.32 -5.73
C GLY A 138 1.00 11.90 -6.97
N PRO A 139 2.20 12.51 -6.86
CA PRO A 139 2.90 13.10 -8.01
C PRO A 139 3.17 12.11 -9.15
N GLU A 140 3.64 10.90 -8.82
CA GLU A 140 3.90 9.85 -9.82
C GLU A 140 2.60 9.37 -10.47
N VAL A 141 1.54 9.18 -9.68
CA VAL A 141 0.24 8.73 -10.19
C VAL A 141 -0.40 9.81 -11.07
N SER A 142 -0.29 11.08 -10.69
CA SER A 142 -0.72 12.23 -11.50
C SER A 142 0.04 12.30 -12.83
N GLN A 143 1.37 12.12 -12.80
CA GLN A 143 2.17 12.06 -14.02
C GLN A 143 1.76 10.90 -14.93
N LEU A 144 1.53 9.70 -14.38
CA LEU A 144 1.04 8.55 -15.15
C LEU A 144 -0.34 8.82 -15.76
N ALA A 145 -1.22 9.47 -15.01
CA ALA A 145 -2.56 9.83 -15.47
C ALA A 145 -2.50 10.85 -16.62
N GLU A 146 -1.59 11.83 -16.55
CA GLU A 146 -1.37 12.79 -17.63
C GLU A 146 -0.74 12.12 -18.87
N GLU A 147 0.35 11.36 -18.68
CA GLU A 147 1.14 10.76 -19.76
C GLU A 147 0.33 9.75 -20.57
N PHE A 148 -0.51 8.95 -19.91
CA PHE A 148 -1.27 7.88 -20.54
C PHE A 148 -2.75 8.21 -20.76
N SER A 149 -3.19 9.44 -20.47
CA SER A 149 -4.56 9.89 -20.72
C SER A 149 -4.94 9.68 -22.18
N SER A 150 -5.91 8.81 -22.42
CA SER A 150 -6.43 8.49 -23.75
C SER A 150 -7.84 7.91 -23.65
N ASP A 151 -8.52 7.75 -24.78
CA ASP A 151 -9.85 7.11 -24.81
C ASP A 151 -9.82 5.66 -24.27
N ASP A 152 -8.65 5.02 -24.22
CA ASP A 152 -8.45 3.64 -23.77
C ASP A 152 -8.00 3.52 -22.31
N VAL A 153 -7.57 4.58 -21.63
CA VAL A 153 -6.90 4.50 -20.31
C VAL A 153 -7.43 5.57 -19.34
N ILE A 154 -7.77 5.15 -18.12
CA ILE A 154 -8.09 6.07 -17.02
C ILE A 154 -7.53 5.58 -15.68
N ILE A 155 -6.98 6.52 -14.90
CA ILE A 155 -6.55 6.30 -13.52
C ILE A 155 -7.50 7.03 -12.57
N ILE A 156 -8.05 6.28 -11.62
CA ILE A 156 -9.08 6.76 -10.69
C ILE A 156 -8.61 6.51 -9.25
N GLY A 157 -8.34 7.60 -8.54
CA GLY A 157 -8.10 7.60 -7.10
C GLY A 157 -9.41 7.35 -6.36
N VAL A 158 -9.51 6.20 -5.71
CA VAL A 158 -10.63 5.82 -4.84
C VAL A 158 -10.24 6.12 -3.40
N ASN A 159 -10.59 7.33 -2.95
CA ASN A 159 -10.37 7.73 -1.56
C ASN A 159 -11.35 6.98 -0.64
N ASN A 160 -10.81 6.37 0.42
CA ASN A 160 -11.61 5.89 1.54
C ASN A 160 -10.88 6.13 2.87
N GLU A 161 -11.30 7.18 3.57
CA GLU A 161 -10.73 7.56 4.88
C GLU A 161 -10.86 6.50 5.98
N SER A 162 -11.75 5.50 5.80
CA SER A 162 -11.95 4.37 6.72
C SER A 162 -11.57 3.04 6.08
N ILE A 163 -10.58 3.05 5.19
CA ILE A 163 -10.08 1.85 4.49
C ILE A 163 -9.60 0.75 5.44
N PHE A 164 -9.06 1.11 6.61
CA PHE A 164 -8.61 0.16 7.64
C PHE A 164 -9.56 -0.01 8.85
N GLY A 165 -10.72 0.65 8.91
CA GLY A 165 -11.47 0.74 10.17
C GLY A 165 -12.98 1.00 10.09
N VAL A 166 -13.57 1.23 11.28
CA VAL A 166 -15.01 1.42 11.58
C VAL A 166 -15.41 2.88 11.83
N THR A 167 -14.50 3.84 11.64
CA THR A 167 -14.84 5.26 11.66
C THR A 167 -15.91 5.56 10.60
N LYS A 168 -16.90 6.39 10.96
CA LYS A 168 -17.81 6.97 9.96
C LYS A 168 -16.97 7.84 9.02
N PRO A 169 -17.23 7.86 7.71
CA PRO A 169 -16.33 8.51 6.77
C PRO A 169 -16.39 10.02 6.94
N PRO A 170 -15.24 10.71 7.02
CA PRO A 170 -15.12 12.02 6.41
C PRO A 170 -15.57 11.91 4.95
N LYS A 171 -16.61 12.66 4.57
CA LYS A 171 -17.20 12.59 3.23
C LYS A 171 -16.53 13.53 2.25
N MET A 172 -16.46 14.82 2.62
CA MET A 172 -15.90 15.88 1.78
C MET A 172 -15.21 16.95 2.64
N ASP A 173 -15.70 17.19 3.86
CA ASP A 173 -15.22 18.24 4.76
C ASP A 173 -13.72 18.16 5.12
N VAL A 174 -13.13 16.97 5.07
CA VAL A 174 -11.68 16.76 5.28
C VAL A 174 -10.94 16.63 3.96
N LEU A 175 -11.56 15.99 2.96
CA LEU A 175 -10.93 15.71 1.69
C LEU A 175 -10.75 16.96 0.83
N LEU A 176 -11.76 17.84 0.77
CA LEU A 176 -11.68 19.04 -0.06
C LEU A 176 -10.56 19.98 0.37
N PRO A 177 -10.40 20.34 1.66
CA PRO A 177 -9.25 21.14 2.10
C PRO A 177 -7.91 20.45 1.82
N PHE A 178 -7.84 19.12 1.98
CA PHE A 178 -6.63 18.36 1.65
C PHE A 178 -6.30 18.46 0.16
N LEU A 179 -7.27 18.27 -0.73
CA LEU A 179 -7.05 18.37 -2.18
C LEU A 179 -6.73 19.80 -2.62
N GLU A 180 -7.25 20.82 -1.93
CA GLU A 180 -6.85 22.21 -2.16
C GLU A 180 -5.39 22.46 -1.77
N GLU A 181 -4.92 21.88 -0.67
CA GLU A 181 -3.52 21.96 -0.23
C GLU A 181 -2.56 21.16 -1.13
N HIS A 182 -3.05 20.08 -1.72
CA HIS A 182 -2.29 19.12 -2.53
C HIS A 182 -2.72 19.07 -4.00
N GLU A 183 -3.17 20.20 -4.56
CA GLU A 183 -3.77 20.25 -5.90
C GLU A 183 -2.79 19.83 -7.01
N GLU A 184 -1.49 20.06 -6.83
CA GLU A 184 -0.43 19.66 -7.76
C GLU A 184 -0.13 18.15 -7.68
N ASP A 185 -0.40 17.53 -6.53
CA ASP A 185 -0.07 16.13 -6.26
C ASP A 185 -1.21 15.17 -6.69
N PHE A 186 -2.44 15.66 -6.82
CA PHE A 186 -3.63 14.85 -7.14
C PHE A 186 -4.36 15.31 -8.42
N GLN A 187 -3.61 15.43 -9.51
CA GLN A 187 -4.10 15.85 -10.83
C GLN A 187 -4.64 14.69 -11.68
N TYR A 188 -5.44 13.82 -11.06
CA TYR A 188 -6.12 12.70 -11.73
C TYR A 188 -7.55 12.58 -11.24
N THR A 189 -8.33 11.63 -11.80
CA THR A 189 -9.72 11.46 -11.36
C THR A 189 -9.77 11.04 -9.90
N VAL A 190 -10.46 11.81 -9.06
CA VAL A 190 -10.67 11.46 -7.64
C VAL A 190 -12.15 11.19 -7.40
N VAL A 191 -12.42 10.07 -6.74
CA VAL A 191 -13.73 9.70 -6.22
C VAL A 191 -13.64 9.32 -4.75
N VAL A 192 -14.72 9.55 -4.00
CA VAL A 192 -14.88 9.10 -2.62
C VAL A 192 -15.70 7.83 -2.61
N ASP A 193 -15.15 6.74 -2.09
CA ASP A 193 -15.95 5.55 -1.79
C ASP A 193 -16.95 5.90 -0.70
N SER A 194 -18.25 5.78 -1.01
CA SER A 194 -19.33 6.29 -0.18
C SER A 194 -19.33 5.68 1.24
N ALA A 195 -20.23 6.15 2.11
CA ALA A 195 -20.28 5.68 3.49
C ALA A 195 -20.50 4.16 3.65
N GLU A 196 -21.01 3.49 2.62
CA GLU A 196 -21.17 2.03 2.58
C GLU A 196 -19.84 1.30 2.36
N GLY A 197 -18.80 1.98 1.85
CA GLY A 197 -17.48 1.43 1.61
C GLY A 197 -17.49 0.30 0.57
N PHE A 198 -18.30 0.43 -0.47
CA PHE A 198 -18.52 -0.64 -1.44
C PHE A 198 -17.24 -0.97 -2.21
N ALA A 199 -16.51 0.04 -2.69
CA ALA A 199 -15.26 -0.19 -3.43
C ALA A 199 -14.20 -0.80 -2.50
N LYS A 200 -14.10 -0.30 -1.27
CA LYS A 200 -13.26 -0.89 -0.22
C LYS A 200 -13.58 -2.35 0.02
N ASP A 201 -14.86 -2.70 0.19
CA ASP A 201 -15.25 -4.03 0.60
C ASP A 201 -15.21 -5.06 -0.54
N THR A 202 -15.57 -4.65 -1.75
CA THR A 202 -15.67 -5.55 -2.91
C THR A 202 -14.40 -5.64 -3.75
N VAL A 203 -13.54 -4.61 -3.73
CA VAL A 203 -12.30 -4.58 -4.51
C VAL A 203 -11.08 -4.59 -3.61
N TYR A 204 -10.91 -3.58 -2.75
CA TYR A 204 -9.69 -3.45 -1.94
C TYR A 204 -9.50 -4.63 -0.97
N LYS A 205 -10.50 -4.96 -0.15
CA LYS A 205 -10.42 -6.10 0.76
C LYS A 205 -10.29 -7.42 0.00
N ALA A 206 -11.06 -7.58 -1.08
CA ALA A 206 -11.03 -8.78 -1.90
C ALA A 206 -9.65 -8.99 -2.54
N CYS A 207 -8.95 -7.91 -2.92
CA CYS A 207 -7.64 -8.01 -3.56
C CYS A 207 -6.53 -8.51 -2.63
N GLY A 208 -6.78 -8.58 -1.32
CA GLY A 208 -5.85 -9.18 -0.35
C GLY A 208 -4.57 -8.38 -0.12
N TYR A 209 -4.40 -7.22 -0.77
CA TYR A 209 -3.33 -6.28 -0.48
C TYR A 209 -3.68 -5.48 0.78
N ARG A 210 -2.73 -5.39 1.72
CA ARG A 210 -2.99 -4.91 3.09
C ARG A 210 -2.33 -3.57 3.42
N ALA A 211 -2.00 -2.80 2.39
CA ALA A 211 -1.48 -1.44 2.51
C ALA A 211 -2.20 -0.51 1.54
N ILE A 212 -1.98 0.79 1.71
CA ILE A 212 -2.28 1.83 0.74
C ILE A 212 -1.01 2.69 0.54
N PRO A 213 -0.79 3.30 -0.64
CA PRO A 213 -1.65 3.23 -1.82
C PRO A 213 -1.70 1.84 -2.44
N CYS A 214 -2.82 1.50 -3.07
CA CYS A 214 -3.06 0.20 -3.67
C CYS A 214 -3.73 0.36 -5.03
N ALA A 215 -2.95 0.19 -6.09
CA ALA A 215 -3.44 0.17 -7.45
C ALA A 215 -3.97 -1.23 -7.81
N VAL A 216 -5.21 -1.26 -8.30
CA VAL A 216 -5.84 -2.42 -8.95
C VAL A 216 -6.08 -2.07 -10.42
N MET A 217 -5.31 -2.69 -11.32
CA MET A 217 -5.44 -2.43 -12.76
C MET A 217 -6.34 -3.48 -13.40
N LEU A 218 -7.30 -2.99 -14.18
CA LEU A 218 -8.24 -3.76 -14.97
C LEU A 218 -7.90 -3.56 -16.45
N VAL A 219 -7.82 -4.65 -17.23
CA VAL A 219 -7.75 -4.62 -18.69
C VAL A 219 -8.97 -5.34 -19.23
N ASP A 220 -9.84 -4.64 -19.97
CA ASP A 220 -11.16 -5.12 -20.41
C ASP A 220 -11.98 -5.71 -19.25
N GLY A 221 -11.91 -5.05 -18.09
CA GLY A 221 -12.56 -5.45 -16.84
C GLY A 221 -11.91 -6.63 -16.11
N VAL A 222 -10.81 -7.20 -16.61
CA VAL A 222 -10.07 -8.29 -15.94
C VAL A 222 -8.97 -7.73 -15.06
N VAL A 223 -8.89 -8.15 -13.80
CA VAL A 223 -7.80 -7.73 -12.90
C VAL A 223 -6.47 -8.31 -13.37
N THR A 224 -5.53 -7.44 -13.71
CA THR A 224 -4.20 -7.81 -14.22
C THR A 224 -3.06 -7.42 -13.28
N TYR A 225 -3.30 -6.44 -12.39
CA TYR A 225 -2.33 -5.99 -11.39
C TYR A 225 -3.01 -5.65 -10.08
N VAL A 226 -2.32 -5.96 -8.97
CA VAL A 226 -2.65 -5.51 -7.62
C VAL A 226 -1.34 -5.25 -6.88
N GLY A 227 -1.15 -4.03 -6.38
CA GLY A 227 0.04 -3.69 -5.60
C GLY A 227 0.21 -2.18 -5.41
N SER A 228 1.38 -1.77 -4.92
CA SER A 228 1.70 -0.34 -4.78
C SER A 228 1.92 0.31 -6.16
N PRO A 229 1.40 1.53 -6.41
CA PRO A 229 1.75 2.31 -7.59
C PRO A 229 3.22 2.76 -7.62
N LEU A 230 3.91 2.79 -6.47
CA LEU A 230 5.30 3.23 -6.34
C LEU A 230 6.36 2.17 -6.71
N LEU A 231 5.95 0.94 -7.01
CA LEU A 231 6.87 -0.17 -7.29
C LEU A 231 6.94 -0.44 -8.80
N THR A 232 6.57 -1.64 -9.23
CA THR A 232 6.68 -2.07 -10.64
C THR A 232 5.52 -1.58 -11.51
N PHE A 233 4.66 -0.70 -11.00
CA PHE A 233 3.37 -0.38 -11.62
C PHE A 233 3.52 0.28 -13.00
N ARG A 234 4.41 1.27 -13.15
CA ARG A 234 4.65 1.96 -14.42
C ARG A 234 4.96 0.97 -15.56
N SER A 235 5.92 0.08 -15.36
CA SER A 235 6.31 -0.92 -16.37
C SER A 235 5.18 -1.90 -16.70
N VAL A 236 4.31 -2.22 -15.73
CA VAL A 236 3.14 -3.08 -15.94
C VAL A 236 2.06 -2.33 -16.74
N LEU A 237 1.83 -1.05 -16.46
CA LEU A 237 0.90 -0.20 -17.21
C LEU A 237 1.36 0.00 -18.66
N GLU A 238 2.65 0.33 -18.88
CA GLU A 238 3.25 0.47 -20.21
C GLU A 238 3.09 -0.82 -21.04
N ALA A 239 3.34 -1.98 -20.43
CA ALA A 239 3.18 -3.27 -21.09
C ALA A 239 1.71 -3.56 -21.46
N ALA A 240 0.76 -3.20 -20.59
CA ALA A 240 -0.67 -3.35 -20.88
C ALA A 240 -1.10 -2.45 -22.04
N ILE A 241 -0.65 -1.18 -22.06
CA ILE A 241 -0.91 -0.23 -23.14
C ILE A 241 -0.36 -0.76 -24.48
N ALA A 242 0.89 -1.23 -24.50
CA ALA A 242 1.48 -1.83 -25.70
C ALA A 242 0.70 -3.06 -26.21
N SER A 243 0.18 -3.87 -25.28
CA SER A 243 -0.61 -5.06 -25.62
C SER A 243 -1.97 -4.70 -26.25
N ILE A 244 -2.64 -3.65 -25.79
CA ILE A 244 -3.93 -3.25 -26.39
C ILE A 244 -3.72 -2.63 -27.77
N SER A 245 -2.67 -1.82 -27.98
CA SER A 245 -2.38 -1.19 -29.27
C SER A 245 -2.03 -2.21 -30.36
N SER A 246 -1.36 -3.31 -30.00
CA SER A 246 -1.03 -4.41 -30.93
C SER A 246 -2.22 -5.32 -31.25
N GLY A 247 -3.20 -5.44 -30.35
CA GLY A 247 -4.46 -6.15 -30.62
C GLY A 247 -5.36 -5.40 -31.60
N SER A 248 -5.39 -4.07 -31.53
CA SER A 248 -6.21 -3.20 -32.40
C SER A 248 -5.82 -3.23 -33.88
N SER A 249 -4.57 -3.59 -34.20
CA SER A 249 -4.08 -3.69 -35.58
C SER A 249 -4.40 -5.02 -36.26
N SER A 250 -4.68 -6.09 -35.50
CA SER A 250 -5.02 -7.41 -36.05
C SER A 250 -6.51 -7.58 -36.40
N SER A 251 -7.39 -6.69 -35.92
CA SER A 251 -8.84 -6.75 -36.14
C SER A 251 -9.33 -5.99 -37.38
N LYS A 252 -8.42 -5.45 -38.22
CA LYS A 252 -8.76 -4.66 -39.41
C LYS A 252 -8.53 -5.39 -40.76
N GLU A 253 -8.24 -6.69 -40.73
CA GLU A 253 -7.96 -7.50 -41.94
C GLU A 253 -9.00 -8.60 -42.25
N GLU A 254 -10.22 -8.54 -41.72
CA GLU A 254 -11.34 -9.40 -42.15
C GLU A 254 -12.50 -8.64 -42.81
#